data_AF-D7BDV3-F1
#
_entry.id   AF-D7BDV3-F1
#
_cell.length_a   1.000
_cell.length_b   1.000
_cell.length_c   1.000
_cell.angle_alpha   90.00
_cell.angle_beta   90.00
_cell.angle_gamma   90.00
#
_symmetry.space_group_name_H-M   'P 1'
#
loop_
_entity.id
_entity.type
_entity.pdbx_description
1 polymer ?
#
loop_
_entity_poly.entity_id
_entity_poly.type
_entity_poly.pdbx_seq_one_letter_code
_entity_poly.pdbx_strand_id
1 'polypeptide(L)'
;MNNVIAKIYNTKQRLEAGFLTDETGSLLLEQPAQLSSPTRPWERAAALEGVFSATLYVQSAEDLTQSDLAVTEEPISGQTRQWRVLSHANSGPEWRLELSSREVRRGP
;
A
#
# COMPACT_ATOMS: atom_id res chain seq x y z
N MET A 1 6.11 4.94 13.32
CA MET A 1 6.53 4.52 11.97
C MET A 1 7.30 3.24 12.14
N ASN A 2 6.98 2.22 11.35
CA ASN A 2 7.56 0.88 11.44
C ASN A 2 8.34 0.58 10.16
N ASN A 3 9.49 -0.05 10.29
CA ASN A 3 10.25 -0.53 9.14
C ASN A 3 9.56 -1.79 8.58
N VAL A 4 9.29 -1.78 7.28
CA VAL A 4 8.64 -2.87 6.56
C VAL A 4 9.39 -3.16 5.27
N ILE A 5 9.23 -4.35 4.72
CA ILE A 5 9.53 -4.59 3.31
C ILE A 5 8.26 -4.29 2.53
N ALA A 6 8.33 -3.35 1.60
CA ALA A 6 7.21 -2.97 0.75
C ALA A 6 7.36 -3.57 -0.64
N LYS A 7 6.28 -4.19 -1.12
CA LYS A 7 6.10 -4.63 -2.51
C LYS A 7 4.98 -3.82 -3.13
N ILE A 8 5.30 -3.04 -4.15
CA ILE A 8 4.39 -2.09 -4.78
C ILE A 8 4.03 -2.63 -6.15
N TYR A 9 2.73 -2.69 -6.43
CA TYR A 9 2.21 -3.21 -7.70
C TYR A 9 1.36 -2.14 -8.38
N ASN A 10 1.36 -2.13 -9.71
CA ASN A 10 0.27 -1.54 -10.48
C ASN A 10 -0.81 -2.59 -10.70
N THR A 11 -2.05 -2.19 -10.99
CA THR A 11 -3.06 -3.10 -11.52
C THR A 11 -3.50 -2.63 -12.90
N LYS A 12 -3.38 -3.50 -13.91
CA LYS A 12 -4.04 -3.25 -15.19
C LYS A 12 -5.48 -3.71 -15.05
N GLN A 13 -6.40 -2.77 -14.86
CA GLN A 13 -7.82 -3.06 -14.97
C GLN A 13 -8.14 -3.45 -16.41
N ARG A 14 -8.52 -4.71 -16.63
CA ARG A 14 -9.09 -5.17 -17.89
C ARG A 14 -10.60 -5.35 -17.69
N LEU A 15 -11.38 -4.71 -18.54
CA LEU A 15 -12.80 -5.01 -18.67
C LEU A 15 -12.95 -6.08 -19.76
N GLU A 16 -13.51 -7.23 -19.42
CA GLU A 16 -13.88 -8.25 -20.40
C GLU A 16 -15.39 -8.45 -20.36
N ALA A 17 -16.05 -8.23 -21.49
CA ALA A 17 -17.51 -8.32 -21.63
C ALA A 17 -18.33 -7.51 -20.60
N GLY A 18 -17.78 -6.39 -20.10
CA GLY A 18 -18.43 -5.55 -19.09
C GLY A 18 -18.31 -6.07 -17.64
N PHE A 19 -17.60 -7.18 -17.44
CA PHE A 19 -17.24 -7.70 -16.13
C PHE A 19 -15.77 -7.39 -15.82
N LEU A 20 -15.52 -7.13 -14.54
CA LEU A 20 -14.18 -6.90 -14.01
C LEU A 20 -13.50 -8.27 -13.89
N THR A 21 -12.55 -8.58 -14.77
CA THR A 21 -11.81 -9.85 -14.75
C THR A 21 -10.32 -9.60 -14.49
N ASP A 22 -9.82 -10.28 -13.45
CA ASP A 22 -8.46 -10.38 -12.89
C ASP A 22 -7.49 -9.18 -13.07
N GLU A 23 -7.17 -8.56 -11.93
CA GLU A 23 -6.06 -7.62 -11.75
C GLU A 23 -4.72 -8.37 -11.79
N THR A 24 -4.19 -8.66 -12.98
CA THR A 24 -2.79 -9.09 -13.09
C THR A 24 -1.90 -7.88 -12.82
N GLY A 25 -1.52 -7.68 -11.56
CA GLY A 25 -0.64 -6.59 -11.18
C GLY A 25 0.82 -6.90 -11.45
N SER A 26 1.56 -5.95 -12.04
CA SER A 26 3.02 -6.09 -12.18
C SER A 26 3.71 -5.46 -10.98
N LEU A 27 4.70 -6.17 -10.43
CA LEU A 27 5.55 -5.63 -9.38
C LEU A 27 6.34 -4.47 -9.97
N LEU A 28 6.13 -3.27 -9.42
CA LEU A 28 6.91 -2.10 -9.73
C LEU A 28 8.20 -2.14 -8.92
N LEU A 29 8.09 -2.36 -7.61
CA LEU A 29 9.19 -2.15 -6.69
C LEU A 29 9.08 -3.05 -5.45
N GLU A 30 10.22 -3.61 -5.02
CA GLU A 30 10.35 -4.33 -3.76
C GLU A 30 11.56 -3.81 -2.97
N GLN A 31 11.33 -3.17 -1.82
CA GLN A 31 12.42 -2.63 -1.00
C GLN A 31 12.00 -2.30 0.45
N PRO A 32 12.97 -2.04 1.35
CA PRO A 32 12.69 -1.49 2.66
C PRO A 32 11.98 -0.13 2.59
N ALA A 33 10.98 0.05 3.44
CA ALA A 33 10.15 1.25 3.50
C ALA A 33 9.74 1.55 4.95
N GLN A 34 9.18 2.73 5.18
CA GLN A 34 8.60 3.11 6.48
C GLN A 34 7.09 3.23 6.37
N LEU A 35 6.37 2.47 7.21
CA LEU A 35 4.92 2.52 7.31
C LEU A 35 4.50 3.33 8.54
N SER A 36 3.68 4.35 8.32
CA SER A 36 2.90 5.03 9.35
C SER A 36 1.47 4.55 9.27
N SER A 37 1.00 3.77 10.24
CA SER A 37 -0.38 3.27 10.28
C SER A 37 -0.99 3.41 11.67
N PRO A 38 -2.33 3.51 11.77
CA PRO A 38 -3.07 3.43 13.04
C PRO A 38 -2.68 2.19 13.84
N THR A 39 -2.08 2.37 15.02
CA THR A 39 -1.64 1.24 15.86
C THR A 39 -2.57 1.03 17.05
N ARG A 40 -3.13 2.11 17.59
CA ARG A 40 -3.99 2.07 18.77
C ARG A 40 -5.40 1.59 18.40
N PRO A 41 -6.12 0.90 19.29
CA PRO A 41 -7.47 0.42 19.00
C PRO A 41 -8.45 1.53 18.57
N TRP A 42 -8.36 2.72 19.17
CA TRP A 42 -9.20 3.86 18.81
C TRP A 42 -8.82 4.48 17.45
N GLU A 43 -7.53 4.52 17.11
CA GLU A 43 -7.06 4.99 15.80
C GLU A 43 -7.55 4.04 14.70
N ARG A 44 -7.52 2.72 14.96
CA ARG A 44 -8.05 1.70 14.06
C ARG A 44 -9.56 1.84 13.87
N ALA A 45 -10.31 2.11 14.94
CA ALA A 45 -11.75 2.38 14.84
C ALA A 45 -12.03 3.63 13.99
N ALA A 46 -11.30 4.72 14.23
CA ALA A 46 -11.45 5.95 13.44
C ALA A 46 -11.00 5.76 11.97
N ALA A 47 -10.02 4.89 11.70
CA ALA A 47 -9.64 4.50 10.35
C ALA A 47 -10.79 3.78 9.62
N LEU A 48 -11.57 2.95 10.30
CA LEU A 48 -12.75 2.29 9.71
C LEU A 48 -13.83 3.29 9.27
N GLU A 49 -13.91 4.44 9.95
CA GLU A 49 -14.79 5.57 9.62
C GLU A 49 -14.17 6.51 8.56
N GLY A 50 -12.98 6.18 8.03
CA GLY A 50 -12.29 6.97 7.01
C GLY A 50 -11.57 8.22 7.55
N VAL A 51 -11.44 8.35 8.87
CA VAL A 51 -10.79 9.52 9.52
C VAL A 51 -9.26 9.42 9.48
N PHE A 52 -8.72 8.20 9.43
CA PHE A 52 -7.27 7.97 9.35
C PHE A 52 -6.92 7.06 8.18
N SER A 53 -5.96 7.49 7.37
CA SER A 53 -5.26 6.68 6.37
C SER A 53 -3.92 6.19 6.91
N ALA A 54 -3.39 5.12 6.30
CA ALA A 54 -1.99 4.76 6.49
C ALA A 54 -1.13 5.49 5.45
N THR A 55 0.17 5.62 5.71
CA THR A 55 1.09 6.28 4.78
C THR A 55 2.37 5.47 4.70
N LEU A 56 2.78 5.14 3.48
CA LEU A 56 4.03 4.44 3.20
C LEU A 56 5.04 5.41 2.60
N TYR A 57 6.25 5.42 3.17
CA TYR A 57 7.37 6.23 2.73
C TYR A 57 8.41 5.33 2.10
N VAL A 58 8.74 5.60 0.84
CA VAL A 58 9.51 4.73 -0.03
C VAL A 58 10.60 5.57 -0.69
N GLN A 59 11.86 5.15 -0.61
CA GLN A 59 12.95 5.88 -1.28
C GLN A 59 13.22 5.25 -2.63
N SER A 60 12.77 5.86 -3.73
CA SER A 60 12.94 5.29 -5.07
C SER A 60 13.17 6.36 -6.12
N ALA A 61 14.00 6.02 -7.10
CA ALA A 61 14.13 6.77 -8.35
C ALA A 61 13.09 6.35 -9.39
N GLU A 62 12.39 5.23 -9.17
CA GLU A 62 11.35 4.74 -10.06
C GLU A 62 10.07 5.58 -9.95
N ASP A 63 9.31 5.60 -11.04
CA ASP A 63 8.01 6.26 -11.07
C ASP A 63 6.93 5.37 -10.45
N LEU A 64 6.36 5.83 -9.33
CA LEU A 64 5.30 5.14 -8.60
C LEU A 64 3.91 5.76 -8.80
N THR A 65 3.71 6.68 -9.75
CA THR A 65 2.36 7.22 -10.02
C THR A 65 1.37 6.16 -10.48
N GLN A 66 1.86 5.02 -11.00
CA GLN A 66 1.04 3.89 -11.43
C GLN A 66 0.76 2.88 -10.31
N SER A 67 1.14 3.17 -9.06
CA SER A 67 0.96 2.22 -7.96
C SER A 67 -0.50 2.17 -7.51
N ASP A 68 -1.08 0.98 -7.46
CA ASP A 68 -2.47 0.74 -7.06
C ASP A 68 -2.55 -0.10 -5.78
N LEU A 69 -1.52 -0.90 -5.53
CA LEU A 69 -1.46 -1.84 -4.42
C LEU A 69 -0.10 -1.80 -3.74
N ALA A 70 -0.11 -1.81 -2.41
CA ALA A 70 1.08 -1.98 -1.60
C ALA A 70 0.91 -3.18 -0.66
N VAL A 71 1.87 -4.10 -0.67
CA VAL A 71 1.98 -5.18 0.31
C VAL A 71 3.15 -4.83 1.23
N THR A 72 2.90 -4.77 2.53
CA THR A 72 3.91 -4.51 3.55
C THR A 72 4.13 -5.75 4.39
N GLU A 73 5.38 -6.15 4.55
CA GLU A 73 5.80 -7.25 5.40
C GLU A 73 6.59 -6.72 6.59
N GLU A 74 6.20 -7.11 7.80
CA GLU A 74 6.95 -6.78 9.01
C GLU A 74 8.13 -7.76 9.18
N PRO A 75 9.41 -7.29 9.16
CA PRO A 75 10.57 -8.18 9.10
C PRO A 75 10.73 -9.13 10.29
N ILE A 76 10.19 -8.75 11.46
CA ILE A 76 10.34 -9.52 12.71
C ILE A 76 9.24 -10.56 12.84
N SER A 77 7.99 -10.22 12.51
CA SER A 77 6.84 -11.10 12.68
C SER A 77 6.49 -11.90 11.43
N GLY A 78 7.02 -11.50 10.26
CA GLY A 78 6.63 -12.04 8.96
C GLY A 78 5.19 -11.69 8.56
N GLN A 79 4.51 -10.83 9.33
CA GLN A 79 3.13 -10.48 9.05
C GLN A 79 3.04 -9.63 7.80
N THR A 80 2.30 -10.12 6.81
CA THR A 80 2.00 -9.40 5.57
C THR A 80 0.65 -8.69 5.67
N ARG A 81 0.59 -7.47 5.15
CA ARG A 81 -0.63 -6.66 5.07
C ARG A 81 -0.72 -6.06 3.69
N GLN A 82 -1.92 -6.08 3.11
CA GLN A 82 -2.19 -5.56 1.78
C GLN A 82 -3.06 -4.30 1.86
N TRP A 83 -2.65 -3.27 1.13
CA TRP A 83 -3.23 -1.93 1.15
C TRP A 83 -3.54 -1.47 -0.26
N ARG A 84 -4.65 -0.74 -0.43
CA ARG A 84 -4.90 -0.01 -1.67
C ARG A 84 -4.19 1.33 -1.60
N VAL A 85 -3.52 1.74 -2.67
CA VAL A 85 -2.95 3.08 -2.77
C VAL A 85 -4.06 4.04 -3.18
N LEU A 86 -4.22 5.13 -2.42
CA LEU A 86 -5.26 6.14 -2.63
C LEU A 86 -4.70 7.39 -3.34
N SER A 87 -3.48 7.78 -2.99
CA SER A 87 -2.82 8.94 -3.54
C SER A 87 -1.30 8.80 -3.45
N HIS A 88 -0.59 9.59 -4.24
CA HIS A 88 0.87 9.59 -4.34
C HIS A 88 1.39 11.01 -4.27
N ALA A 89 2.48 11.20 -3.55
CA ALA A 89 3.27 12.43 -3.61
C ALA A 89 4.75 12.08 -3.72
N ASN A 90 5.47 12.79 -4.59
CA ASN A 90 6.92 12.65 -4.75
C ASN A 90 7.60 13.93 -4.25
N SER A 91 8.64 13.77 -3.45
CA SER A 91 9.55 14.84 -3.03
C SER A 91 11.00 14.42 -3.27
N GLY A 92 11.40 14.39 -4.54
CA GLY A 92 12.75 14.02 -4.97
C GLY A 92 12.95 12.50 -4.92
N PRO A 93 13.81 11.98 -4.02
CA PRO A 93 14.00 10.53 -3.88
C PRO A 93 12.91 9.87 -3.02
N GLU A 94 12.08 10.63 -2.32
CA GLU A 94 11.05 10.09 -1.43
C GLU A 94 9.67 10.10 -2.10
N TRP A 95 9.05 8.93 -2.12
CA TRP A 95 7.66 8.73 -2.44
C TRP A 95 6.85 8.54 -1.16
N ARG A 96 5.74 9.28 -1.07
CA ARG A 96 4.71 9.13 -0.06
C ARG A 96 3.47 8.56 -0.72
N LEU A 97 3.12 7.33 -0.36
CA LEU A 97 1.91 6.65 -0.82
C LEU A 97 0.88 6.69 0.31
N GLU A 98 -0.24 7.36 0.08
CA GLU A 98 -1.37 7.30 0.99
C GLU A 98 -2.11 5.98 0.76
N LEU A 99 -2.35 5.25 1.84
CA LEU A 99 -2.89 3.91 1.83
C LEU A 99 -4.30 3.90 2.42
N SER A 100 -5.12 2.99 1.92
CA SER A 100 -6.47 2.77 2.44
C SER A 100 -6.45 2.45 3.93
N SER A 101 -7.45 2.94 4.64
CA SER A 101 -7.62 2.65 6.06
C SER A 101 -7.94 1.18 6.35
N ARG A 102 -8.50 0.47 5.35
CA ARG A 102 -8.78 -0.95 5.40
C ARG A 102 -7.72 -1.74 4.65
N GLU A 103 -7.25 -2.81 5.27
CA GLU A 103 -6.51 -3.87 4.60
C GLU A 103 -7.42 -4.51 3.54
N VAL A 104 -6.95 -4.63 2.31
CA VAL A 104 -7.73 -5.21 1.20
C VAL A 104 -7.93 -6.71 1.42
N ARG A 105 -6.91 -7.38 1.97
CA ARG A 105 -6.93 -8.78 2.46
C ARG A 105 -5.87 -8.96 3.55
N ARG A 106 -6.17 -9.78 4.56
CA ARG A 106 -5.13 -10.53 5.27
C ARG A 106 -4.75 -11.69 4.34
N GLY A 107 -3.47 -11.80 3.98
CA GLY A 107 -2.98 -13.05 3.40
C GLY A 107 -3.21 -14.22 4.38
N PRO A 108 -3.23 -15.47 3.89
CA PRO A 108 -3.39 -16.65 4.75
C PRO A 108 -2.40 -16.69 5.90
#